data_AF-A0A484AQW3-F1
#
_entry.id   AF-A0A484AQW3-F1
#
_cell.length_a   1.000
_cell.length_b   1.000
_cell.length_c   1.000
_cell.angle_alpha   90.00
_cell.angle_beta   90.00
_cell.angle_gamma   90.00
#
_symmetry.space_group_name_H-M   'P 1'
#
loop_
_entity.id
_entity.type
_entity.pdbx_description
1 polymer ?
#
loop_
_entity_poly.entity_id
_entity_poly.type
_entity_poly.pdbx_seq_one_letter_code
_entity_poly.pdbx_strand_id
1 'polypeptide(L)'
;MSLTMKQTGTPPQHQQQQQQPVTNEAVTKQKTPAIFLPLVTDVVQLLDKLNKHPAVKRFSTKATGGAGRELRILCHDLDTYNAVLSVLHQEKLQLYTHQPRQLKGDRVVLKHFHHSTPRAWLRVQVHALGFVTRFVRVY
;
A
#
# COMPACT_ATOMS: atom_id res chain seq x y z
N MET A 1 69.52 27.65 -0.37
CA MET A 1 68.90 27.61 0.96
C MET A 1 67.89 28.75 1.06
N SER A 2 66.64 28.39 1.38
CA SER A 2 65.53 29.23 1.86
C SER A 2 64.88 30.26 0.91
N LEU A 3 63.77 29.85 0.27
CA LEU A 3 62.74 30.72 -0.30
C LEU A 3 61.64 30.96 0.77
N THR A 4 61.42 32.22 1.13
CA THR A 4 60.34 32.68 2.02
C THR A 4 58.99 32.58 1.30
N MET A 5 58.08 31.77 1.83
CA MET A 5 56.69 31.64 1.35
C MET A 5 55.83 32.81 1.84
N LYS A 6 55.11 33.44 0.91
CA LYS A 6 54.10 34.47 1.17
C LYS A 6 52.83 33.82 1.74
N GLN A 7 52.38 34.31 2.89
CA GLN A 7 51.05 34.06 3.43
C GLN A 7 49.97 34.68 2.53
N THR A 8 49.03 33.88 2.05
CA THR A 8 47.75 34.35 1.52
C THR A 8 46.67 34.07 2.56
N GLY A 9 46.13 35.14 3.13
CA GLY A 9 45.00 35.08 4.06
C GLY A 9 43.70 34.72 3.33
N THR A 10 43.02 33.68 3.81
CA THR A 10 41.61 33.39 3.49
C THR A 10 40.77 33.83 4.70
N PRO A 11 39.73 34.68 4.52
CA PRO A 11 38.84 35.00 5.62
C PRO A 11 37.94 33.80 5.97
N PRO A 12 37.68 33.53 7.27
CA PRO A 12 36.75 32.49 7.69
C PRO A 12 35.30 32.91 7.37
N GLN A 13 34.62 32.10 6.57
CA GLN A 13 33.20 32.26 6.29
C GLN A 13 32.41 31.88 7.55
N HIS A 14 31.85 32.88 8.24
CA HIS A 14 30.83 32.68 9.26
C HIS A 14 29.58 32.07 8.62
N GLN A 15 29.36 30.77 8.80
CA GLN A 15 28.03 30.17 8.62
C GLN A 15 27.16 30.55 9.81
N GLN A 16 26.20 31.44 9.58
CA GLN A 16 25.08 31.68 10.47
C GLN A 16 24.28 30.38 10.61
N GLN A 17 24.36 29.71 11.76
CA GLN A 17 23.34 28.74 12.17
C GLN A 17 22.05 29.50 12.46
N GLN A 18 21.13 29.52 11.50
CA GLN A 18 19.73 29.85 11.78
C GLN A 18 19.16 28.73 12.65
N GLN A 19 18.88 29.05 13.91
CA GLN A 19 18.03 28.25 14.78
C GLN A 19 16.64 28.20 14.15
N GLN A 20 16.23 27.04 13.64
CA GLN A 20 14.86 26.81 13.23
C GLN A 20 13.98 26.65 14.49
N PRO A 21 12.81 27.30 14.57
CA PRO A 21 11.89 27.12 15.68
C PRO A 21 11.34 25.70 15.69
N VAL A 22 11.43 25.03 16.85
CA VAL A 22 10.79 23.75 17.14
C VAL A 22 9.29 23.87 16.89
N THR A 23 8.86 23.39 15.73
CA THR A 23 7.45 23.23 15.41
C THR A 23 7.03 21.87 15.97
N ASN A 24 5.96 21.81 16.75
CA ASN A 24 5.35 20.57 17.22
C ASN A 24 4.92 19.74 16.00
N GLU A 25 5.81 18.91 15.46
CA GLU A 25 5.50 17.98 14.40
C GLU A 25 4.62 16.88 14.98
N ALA A 26 3.33 16.95 14.66
CA ALA A 26 2.45 15.80 14.81
C ALA A 26 3.08 14.64 14.03
N VAL A 27 3.62 13.65 14.75
CA VAL A 27 4.23 12.44 14.19
C VAL A 27 3.28 11.89 13.14
N THR A 28 3.62 12.08 11.87
CA THR A 28 2.86 11.51 10.77
C THR A 28 3.06 10.00 10.89
N LYS A 29 2.05 9.29 11.39
CA LYS A 29 2.09 7.82 11.48
C LYS A 29 2.41 7.29 10.08
N GLN A 30 3.63 6.82 9.88
CA GLN A 30 4.05 6.19 8.63
C GLN A 30 3.06 5.06 8.34
N LYS A 31 2.32 5.19 7.23
CA LYS A 31 1.34 4.18 6.86
C LYS A 31 2.09 2.91 6.48
N THR A 32 1.86 1.85 7.23
CA THR A 32 2.42 0.53 6.96
C THR A 32 1.90 0.03 5.62
N PRO A 33 2.75 -0.56 4.76
CA PRO A 33 2.32 -1.07 3.48
C PRO A 33 1.31 -2.22 3.68
N ALA A 34 0.37 -2.33 2.75
CA ALA A 34 -0.58 -3.44 2.76
C ALA A 34 0.09 -4.69 2.20
N ILE A 35 -0.13 -5.83 2.85
CA ILE A 35 0.34 -7.13 2.40
C ILE A 35 -0.77 -7.74 1.52
N PHE A 36 -0.43 -8.11 0.29
CA PHE A 36 -1.33 -8.83 -0.61
C PHE A 36 -0.92 -10.29 -0.68
N LEU A 37 -1.90 -11.16 -0.41
CA LEU A 37 -1.79 -12.60 -0.49
C LEU A 37 -2.67 -13.07 -1.65
N PRO A 38 -2.08 -13.56 -2.76
CA PRO A 38 -2.80 -13.89 -3.99
C PRO A 38 -3.59 -15.20 -3.85
N LEU A 39 -3.13 -16.10 -3.00
CA LEU A 39 -3.69 -17.43 -2.82
C LEU A 39 -3.61 -17.81 -1.34
N VAL A 40 -4.74 -17.71 -0.66
CA VAL A 40 -4.90 -18.21 0.71
C VAL A 40 -5.96 -19.31 0.67
N THR A 41 -5.53 -20.56 0.90
CA THR A 41 -6.41 -21.74 0.90
C THR A 41 -7.28 -21.77 2.16
N ASP A 42 -6.69 -21.42 3.31
CA ASP A 42 -7.34 -21.44 4.62
C ASP A 42 -7.22 -20.10 5.33
N VAL A 43 -8.12 -19.17 4.98
CA VAL A 43 -8.13 -17.81 5.55
C VAL A 43 -8.38 -17.85 7.07
N VAL A 44 -9.26 -18.72 7.54
CA VAL A 44 -9.62 -18.81 8.97
C VAL A 44 -8.43 -19.25 9.82
N GLN A 45 -7.69 -20.27 9.39
CA GLN A 45 -6.52 -20.75 10.13
C GLN A 45 -5.39 -19.72 10.15
N LEU A 46 -5.18 -19.02 9.03
CA LEU A 46 -4.20 -17.94 8.97
C LEU A 46 -4.57 -16.81 9.94
N LEU A 47 -5.83 -16.38 9.97
CA LEU A 47 -6.30 -15.34 10.89
C LEU A 47 -6.16 -15.75 12.35
N ASP A 48 -6.46 -17.00 12.69
CA ASP A 48 -6.30 -17.52 14.05
C ASP A 48 -4.83 -17.52 14.48
N LYS A 49 -3.90 -17.95 13.61
CA LYS A 49 -2.45 -17.88 13.85
C LYS A 49 -1.97 -16.44 14.05
N LEU A 50 -2.47 -15.50 13.25
CA LEU A 50 -2.12 -14.08 13.40
C LEU A 50 -2.66 -13.51 14.71
N ASN A 51 -3.89 -13.84 15.11
CA ASN A 51 -4.47 -13.40 16.39
C ASN A 51 -3.77 -13.99 17.62
N LYS A 52 -3.23 -15.20 17.52
CA LYS A 52 -2.48 -15.87 18.59
C LYS A 52 -1.06 -15.35 18.74
N HIS A 53 -0.52 -14.62 17.77
CA HIS A 53 0.85 -14.14 17.80
C HIS A 53 0.97 -12.89 18.70
N PRO A 54 1.80 -12.92 19.77
CA PRO A 54 1.81 -11.86 20.80
C PRO A 54 2.27 -10.48 20.29
N ALA A 55 3.06 -10.46 19.21
CA ALA A 55 3.50 -9.20 18.58
C ALA A 55 2.50 -8.62 17.57
N VAL A 56 1.43 -9.34 17.23
CA VAL A 56 0.37 -8.87 16.33
C VAL A 56 -0.68 -8.16 17.17
N LYS A 57 -0.78 -6.83 17.04
CA LYS A 57 -1.73 -6.01 17.80
C LYS A 57 -3.00 -5.74 17.00
N ARG A 58 -2.92 -4.78 16.06
CA ARG A 58 -4.05 -4.33 15.25
C ARG A 58 -3.75 -4.52 13.76
N PHE A 59 -4.56 -5.35 13.13
CA PHE A 59 -4.60 -5.51 11.68
C PHE A 59 -6.05 -5.59 11.20
N SER A 60 -6.25 -5.25 9.93
CA SER A 60 -7.52 -5.36 9.23
C SER A 60 -7.33 -6.23 8.01
N THR A 61 -8.27 -7.15 7.76
CA THR A 61 -8.21 -8.02 6.58
C THR A 61 -9.37 -7.74 5.64
N LYS A 62 -9.09 -7.71 4.33
CA LYS A 62 -10.08 -7.54 3.27
C LYS A 62 -9.84 -8.58 2.18
N ALA A 63 -10.85 -9.39 1.88
CA ALA A 63 -10.82 -10.22 0.69
C ALA A 63 -10.79 -9.33 -0.55
N THR A 64 -9.79 -9.49 -1.40
CA THR A 64 -9.52 -8.62 -2.54
C THR A 64 -9.55 -9.44 -3.82
N GLY A 65 -10.71 -9.97 -4.21
CA GLY A 65 -10.80 -10.84 -5.38
C GLY A 65 -12.20 -11.35 -5.65
N GLY A 66 -12.55 -11.56 -6.93
CA GLY A 66 -13.83 -12.13 -7.32
C GLY A 66 -13.98 -13.61 -6.95
N ALA A 67 -12.85 -14.30 -6.74
CA ALA A 67 -12.80 -15.72 -6.40
C ALA A 67 -12.62 -16.01 -4.90
N GLY A 68 -12.62 -14.98 -4.03
CA GLY A 68 -12.53 -15.15 -2.57
C GLY A 68 -11.20 -15.68 -2.01
N ARG A 69 -10.23 -16.00 -2.87
CA ARG A 69 -8.93 -16.61 -2.48
C ARG A 69 -7.79 -15.61 -2.28
N GLU A 70 -8.01 -14.34 -2.62
CA GLU A 70 -7.01 -13.29 -2.47
C GLU A 70 -7.34 -12.45 -1.22
N LEU A 71 -6.36 -12.29 -0.34
CA LEU A 71 -6.51 -11.61 0.94
C LEU A 71 -5.57 -10.41 1.01
N ARG A 72 -6.08 -9.27 1.46
CA ARG A 72 -5.29 -8.08 1.77
C ARG A 72 -5.26 -7.87 3.27
N ILE A 73 -4.07 -7.80 3.84
CA ILE A 73 -3.85 -7.50 5.26
C ILE A 73 -3.31 -6.07 5.36
N LEU A 74 -3.99 -5.23 6.13
CA LEU A 74 -3.57 -3.88 6.46
C LEU A 74 -3.17 -3.85 7.94
N CYS A 75 -1.89 -3.64 8.19
CA CYS A 75 -1.36 -3.46 9.55
C CYS A 75 -1.43 -1.98 9.92
N HIS A 76 -1.66 -1.67 11.21
CA HIS A 76 -1.65 -0.29 11.71
C HIS A 76 -0.28 0.14 12.21
N ASP A 77 0.54 -0.81 12.66
CA ASP A 77 1.84 -0.60 13.29
C ASP A 77 2.93 -1.37 12.54
N LEU A 78 4.16 -0.84 12.53
CA LEU A 78 5.30 -1.48 11.86
C LEU A 78 5.71 -2.79 12.54
N ASP A 79 5.66 -2.84 13.87
CA ASP A 79 5.94 -4.08 14.63
C ASP A 79 4.96 -5.20 14.27
N THR A 80 3.68 -4.86 14.14
CA THR A 80 2.64 -5.80 13.71
C THR A 80 2.88 -6.25 12.26
N TYR A 81 3.32 -5.35 11.38
CA TYR A 81 3.68 -5.72 10.01
C TYR A 81 4.84 -6.72 9.95
N ASN A 82 5.90 -6.47 10.71
CA ASN A 82 7.06 -7.38 10.77
C ASN A 82 6.67 -8.75 11.34
N ALA A 83 5.86 -8.78 12.40
CA ALA A 83 5.35 -10.02 12.99
C ALA A 83 4.48 -10.81 12.00
N VAL A 84 3.57 -10.13 11.29
CA VAL A 84 2.73 -10.74 10.25
C VAL A 84 3.60 -11.31 9.12
N LEU A 85 4.64 -10.57 8.69
CA LEU A 85 5.58 -11.08 7.70
C LEU A 85 6.31 -12.34 8.17
N SER A 86 6.75 -12.40 9.44
CA SER A 86 7.40 -13.58 10.00
C SER A 86 6.49 -14.82 9.96
N VAL A 87 5.22 -14.66 10.37
CA VAL A 87 4.23 -15.76 10.33
C VAL A 87 3.97 -16.20 8.88
N LEU A 88 3.82 -15.25 7.95
CA LEU A 88 3.56 -15.56 6.54
C LEU A 88 4.76 -16.23 5.85
N HIS A 89 5.98 -15.85 6.21
CA HIS A 89 7.20 -16.48 5.70
C HIS A 89 7.32 -17.93 6.17
N GLN A 90 6.94 -18.21 7.43
CA GLN A 90 6.90 -19.57 7.98
C GLN A 90 5.90 -20.47 7.24
N GLU A 91 4.76 -19.92 6.81
CA GLU A 91 3.75 -20.63 6.00
C GLU A 91 4.13 -20.77 4.52
N LYS A 92 5.29 -20.24 4.08
CA LYS A 92 5.74 -20.22 2.67
C LYS A 92 4.72 -19.61 1.71
N LEU A 93 3.90 -18.66 2.18
CA LEU A 93 2.93 -17.97 1.31
C LEU A 93 3.66 -16.97 0.41
N GLN A 94 3.28 -16.92 -0.87
CA GLN A 94 3.78 -15.90 -1.79
C GLN A 94 3.31 -14.52 -1.36
N LEU A 95 4.26 -13.68 -0.95
CA LEU A 95 4.03 -12.32 -0.50
C LEU A 95 4.13 -11.37 -1.69
N TYR A 96 3.10 -10.57 -1.91
CA TYR A 96 3.17 -9.42 -2.80
C TYR A 96 2.91 -8.15 -2.01
N THR A 97 3.90 -7.26 -1.94
CA THR A 97 3.72 -5.90 -1.40
C THR A 97 2.95 -5.01 -2.39
N HIS A 98 2.99 -5.33 -3.68
CA HIS A 98 2.26 -4.64 -4.74
C HIS A 98 1.25 -5.59 -5.40
N GLN A 99 -0.03 -5.19 -5.43
CA GLN A 99 -1.03 -5.91 -6.20
C GLN A 99 -0.65 -5.89 -7.70
N PRO A 100 -0.50 -7.05 -8.36
CA PRO A 100 -0.24 -7.12 -9.79
C PRO A 100 -1.29 -6.35 -10.58
N ARG A 101 -0.87 -5.61 -11.61
CA ARG A 101 -1.78 -4.79 -12.43
C ARG A 101 -2.92 -5.63 -13.03
N GLN A 102 -2.64 -6.89 -13.36
CA GLN A 102 -3.61 -7.84 -13.90
C GLN A 102 -4.74 -8.22 -12.91
N LEU A 103 -4.45 -8.19 -11.60
CA LEU A 103 -5.42 -8.50 -10.54
C LEU A 103 -6.17 -7.26 -10.06
N LYS A 104 -5.69 -6.07 -10.45
CA LYS A 104 -6.36 -4.81 -10.15
C LYS A 104 -7.56 -4.68 -11.08
N GLY A 105 -8.74 -4.40 -10.49
CA GLY A 105 -9.92 -4.13 -11.30
C GLY A 105 -9.71 -2.93 -12.21
N ASP A 106 -10.01 -3.09 -13.49
CA ASP A 106 -9.91 -2.00 -14.46
C ASP A 106 -11.02 -0.97 -14.26
N ARG A 107 -10.63 0.30 -14.40
CA ARG A 107 -11.59 1.42 -14.43
C ARG A 107 -11.72 1.90 -15.86
N VAL A 108 -12.86 1.57 -16.47
CA VAL A 108 -13.20 1.99 -17.83
C VAL A 108 -14.17 3.17 -17.76
N VAL A 109 -13.95 4.19 -18.58
CA VAL A 109 -14.87 5.32 -18.75
C VAL A 109 -15.57 5.17 -20.09
N LEU A 110 -16.87 4.94 -20.04
CA LEU A 110 -17.73 4.86 -21.20
C LEU A 110 -18.32 6.25 -21.48
N LYS A 111 -18.08 6.78 -22.67
CA LYS A 111 -18.54 8.11 -23.11
C LYS A 111 -19.59 7.99 -24.22
N HIS A 112 -20.32 9.08 -24.46
CA HIS A 112 -21.34 9.20 -25.52
C HIS A 112 -22.57 8.31 -25.36
N PHE A 113 -22.95 8.02 -24.11
CA PHE A 113 -24.23 7.37 -23.83
C PHE A 113 -25.34 8.41 -23.72
N HIS A 114 -26.49 8.11 -24.33
CA HIS A 114 -27.68 8.91 -24.14
C HIS A 114 -28.16 8.78 -22.68
N HIS A 115 -28.65 9.88 -22.09
CA HIS A 115 -29.06 9.93 -20.69
C HIS A 115 -30.17 8.94 -20.31
N SER A 116 -30.96 8.48 -21.29
CA SER A 116 -31.99 7.46 -21.08
C SER A 116 -31.44 6.04 -20.91
N THR A 117 -30.13 5.81 -21.13
CA THR A 117 -29.54 4.47 -21.09
C THR A 117 -29.51 3.94 -19.64
N PRO A 118 -30.22 2.84 -19.34
CA PRO A 118 -30.26 2.33 -17.97
C PRO A 118 -28.95 1.61 -17.62
N ARG A 119 -28.44 1.87 -16.40
CA ARG A 119 -27.23 1.22 -15.85
C ARG A 119 -27.27 -0.31 -15.83
N ALA A 120 -28.47 -0.89 -15.70
CA ALA A 120 -28.65 -2.34 -15.70
C ALA A 120 -28.33 -2.94 -17.07
N TRP A 121 -28.71 -2.26 -18.16
CA TRP A 121 -28.41 -2.69 -19.51
C TRP A 121 -26.91 -2.69 -19.77
N LEU A 122 -26.18 -1.65 -19.31
CA LEU A 122 -24.71 -1.60 -19.41
C LEU A 122 -24.05 -2.79 -18.70
N ARG A 123 -24.52 -3.18 -17.52
CA ARG A 123 -23.97 -4.34 -16.81
C ARG A 123 -24.17 -5.64 -17.60
N VAL A 124 -25.33 -5.83 -18.23
CA VAL A 124 -25.60 -7.01 -19.07
C VAL A 124 -24.69 -7.03 -20.28
N GLN A 125 -24.52 -5.90 -20.97
CA GLN A 125 -23.65 -5.83 -22.16
C GLN A 125 -22.18 -6.06 -21.81
N VAL A 126 -21.69 -5.47 -20.71
CA VAL A 126 -20.32 -5.68 -20.25
C VAL A 126 -20.09 -7.13 -19.81
N HIS A 127 -21.10 -7.75 -19.20
CA HIS A 127 -21.05 -9.17 -18.86
C HIS A 127 -21.07 -10.08 -20.10
N ALA A 128 -21.82 -9.72 -21.13
CA ALA A 128 -21.84 -10.45 -22.41
C ALA A 128 -20.46 -10.42 -23.11
N LEU A 129 -19.68 -9.36 -22.89
CA LEU A 129 -18.28 -9.27 -23.35
C LEU A 129 -17.29 -10.07 -22.49
N GLY A 130 -17.76 -10.75 -21.44
CA GLY A 130 -16.94 -11.57 -20.54
C GLY A 130 -16.34 -10.82 -19.35
N PHE A 131 -16.72 -9.55 -19.12
CA PHE A 131 -16.21 -8.75 -18.01
C PHE A 131 -17.18 -8.71 -16.83
N VAL A 132 -16.64 -8.83 -15.60
CA VAL A 132 -17.43 -8.72 -14.37
C VAL A 132 -17.42 -7.27 -13.86
N THR A 133 -18.57 -6.60 -13.96
CA THR A 133 -18.70 -5.20 -13.51
C THR A 133 -18.96 -5.08 -12.00
N ARG A 134 -17.96 -4.62 -11.24
CA ARG A 134 -18.11 -4.36 -9.80
C ARG A 134 -19.01 -3.16 -9.51
N PHE A 135 -18.71 -2.01 -10.12
CA PHE A 135 -19.44 -0.76 -9.90
C PHE A 135 -19.65 -0.01 -11.20
N VAL A 136 -20.84 0.58 -11.36
CA VAL A 136 -21.16 1.52 -12.45
C VAL A 136 -21.51 2.85 -11.80
N ARG A 137 -20.83 3.93 -12.22
CA ARG A 137 -21.09 5.29 -11.77
C ARG A 137 -21.32 6.17 -12.99
N VAL A 138 -22.36 6.99 -12.93
CA VAL A 138 -22.64 8.03 -13.93
C VAL A 138 -22.16 9.35 -13.31
N TYR A 139 -21.41 10.13 -14.08
CA TYR A 139 -20.91 11.45 -13.71
C TYR A 139 -21.65 12.51 -14.51
#